data_AF-A0A2A8H750-F1
#
_entry.id   AF-A0A2A8H750-F1
#
_cell.length_a   1.000
_cell.length_b   1.000
_cell.length_c   1.000
_cell.angle_alpha   90.00
_cell.angle_beta   90.00
_cell.angle_gamma   90.00
#
_symmetry.space_group_name_H-M   'P 1'
#
loop_
_entity.id
_entity.type
_entity.pdbx_description
1 polymer ?
#
loop_
_entity_poly.entity_id
_entity_poly.type
_entity_poly.pdbx_seq_one_letter_code
_entity_poly.pdbx_strand_id
1 'polypeptide(L)' 'MTTSTPHFLQLQKQIAEQKKKLHRLVRIHGYKHPFVISCSQELDQLVVLVMRYLSS' A
#
# COMPACT_ATOMS: atom_id res chain seq x y z
N MET A 1 -5.51 -2.90 25.23
CA MET A 1 -6.17 -3.69 24.17
C MET A 1 -5.10 -4.05 23.14
N THR A 2 -4.67 -5.31 23.10
CA THR A 2 -3.52 -5.82 22.32
C THR A 2 -3.96 -6.48 21.01
N THR A 3 -4.94 -5.89 20.31
CA THR A 3 -5.49 -6.40 19.04
C THR A 3 -4.92 -5.70 17.80
N SER A 4 -3.97 -4.78 18.00
CA SER A 4 -3.42 -3.86 16.99
C SER A 4 -2.29 -4.45 16.13
N THR A 5 -1.49 -5.33 16.72
CA THR A 5 -0.26 -5.87 16.14
C THR A 5 -0.48 -6.72 14.87
N PRO A 6 -1.46 -7.65 14.82
CA PRO A 6 -1.68 -8.45 13.61
C PRO A 6 -2.27 -7.62 12.47
N HIS A 7 -3.14 -6.65 12.77
CA HIS A 7 -3.73 -5.77 11.76
C HIS A 7 -2.67 -4.87 11.11
N PHE A 8 -1.76 -4.32 11.91
CA PHE A 8 -0.62 -3.54 11.41
C PHE A 8 0.34 -4.39 10.56
N LEU A 9 0.64 -5.62 10.99
CA LEU A 9 1.47 -6.55 10.22
C LEU A 9 0.81 -6.91 8.87
N GLN A 10 -0.51 -7.08 8.87
CA GLN A 10 -1.28 -7.39 7.66
C GLN A 10 -1.31 -6.22 6.69
N LEU A 11 -1.48 -4.99 7.20
CA LEU A 11 -1.38 -3.74 6.42
C LEU A 11 0.01 -3.58 5.80
N GLN A 12 1.08 -3.77 6.58
CA GLN A 12 2.45 -3.71 6.03
C GLN A 12 2.68 -4.75 4.94
N LYS A 13 2.16 -5.97 5.11
CA LYS A 13 2.29 -7.03 4.12
C LYS A 13 1.53 -6.69 2.84
N GLN A 14 0.34 -6.09 2.95
CA GLN A 14 -0.42 -5.60 1.79
C GLN A 14 0.33 -4.48 1.05
N ILE A 15 0.89 -3.50 1.78
CA ILE A 15 1.70 -2.42 1.19
C ILE A 15 2.92 -3.01 0.45
N ALA A 16 3.61 -3.98 1.03
CA ALA A 16 4.78 -4.61 0.40
C ALA A 16 4.43 -5.34 -0.90
N GLU A 17 3.35 -6.11 -0.91
CA GLU A 17 2.87 -6.84 -2.09
C GLU A 17 2.38 -5.90 -3.19
N GLN A 18 1.64 -4.86 -2.81
CA GLN A 18 1.10 -3.89 -3.76
C GLN A 18 2.22 -3.00 -4.33
N LYS A 19 3.25 -2.68 -3.55
CA LYS A 19 4.49 -2.03 -4.04
C LYS A 19 5.25 -2.90 -5.04
N LYS A 20 5.36 -4.22 -4.79
CA LYS A 20 5.94 -5.18 -5.75
C LYS A 20 5.15 -5.23 -7.05
N LYS A 21 3.81 -5.30 -6.98
CA LYS A 21 2.93 -5.29 -8.15
C LYS A 21 3.07 -4.00 -8.95
N LEU A 22 3.09 -2.86 -8.27
CA LEU A 22 3.27 -1.54 -8.90
C LEU A 22 4.63 -1.45 -9.59
N HIS A 23 5.71 -1.92 -8.96
CA HIS A 23 7.04 -1.96 -9.58
C HIS A 23 7.06 -2.83 -10.84
N ARG A 24 6.36 -3.97 -10.84
CA ARG A 24 6.22 -4.85 -12.00
C ARG A 24 5.38 -4.20 -13.10
N LEU A 25 4.28 -3.55 -12.76
CA LEU A 25 3.41 -2.83 -13.69
C LEU A 25 4.10 -1.63 -14.33
N VAL A 26 4.84 -0.85 -13.54
CA VAL A 26 5.68 0.26 -14.03
C VAL A 26 6.71 -0.24 -15.04
N ARG A 27 7.34 -1.38 -14.77
CA ARG A 27 8.34 -1.96 -15.67
C ARG A 27 7.74 -2.47 -16.98
N ILE A 28 6.48 -2.92 -16.98
CA ILE A 28 5.80 -3.47 -18.17
C ILE A 28 5.12 -2.36 -18.99
N HIS A 29 4.39 -1.46 -18.34
CA HIS A 29 3.52 -0.48 -19.00
C HIS A 29 3.98 0.97 -18.86
N GLY A 30 5.02 1.24 -18.06
CA GLY A 30 5.45 2.60 -17.71
C GLY A 30 4.56 3.27 -16.65
N TYR A 31 5.01 4.42 -16.14
CA TYR A 31 4.33 5.17 -15.08
C TYR A 31 2.98 5.77 -15.48
N LYS A 32 2.71 5.90 -16.78
CA LYS A 32 1.45 6.48 -17.31
C LYS A 32 0.29 5.50 -17.36
N HIS A 33 0.51 4.23 -17.03
CA HIS A 33 -0.56 3.25 -17.09
C HIS A 33 -1.61 3.54 -16.00
N PRO A 34 -2.90 3.64 -16.32
CA PRO A 34 -3.95 3.97 -15.34
C PRO A 34 -3.97 2.98 -14.17
N PHE A 35 -3.59 1.72 -14.40
CA PHE A 35 -3.44 0.71 -13.36
C PHE A 35 -2.31 1.00 -12.36
N VAL A 36 -1.21 1.62 -12.81
CA VAL A 36 -0.12 2.07 -11.92
C VAL A 36 -0.60 3.23 -11.07
N ILE A 37 -1.38 4.14 -11.64
CA ILE A 37 -1.95 5.30 -10.93
C ILE A 37 -2.94 4.83 -9.87
N SER A 38 -3.87 3.94 -10.22
CA SER A 38 -4.84 3.36 -9.27
C SER A 38 -4.15 2.57 -8.16
N CYS A 39 -3.16 1.73 -8.48
CA CYS A 39 -2.38 1.04 -7.44
C CYS A 39 -1.59 2.01 -6.55
N SER A 40 -1.12 3.15 -7.08
CA SER A 40 -0.41 4.16 -6.29
C SER A 40 -1.37 4.84 -5.31
N GLN A 41 -2.60 5.11 -5.72
CA GLN A 41 -3.64 5.72 -4.87
C GLN A 41 -4.08 4.77 -3.75
N GLU A 42 -4.26 3.47 -4.05
CA GLU A 42 -4.53 2.47 -3.02
C GLU A 42 -3.40 2.39 -1.98
N LEU A 43 -2.14 2.44 -2.43
CA LEU A 43 -0.99 2.42 -1.54
C LEU A 43 -0.96 3.65 -0.63
N ASP A 44 -1.26 4.82 -1.19
CA ASP A 44 -1.30 6.10 -0.48
C ASP A 44 -2.38 6.08 0.61
N GLN A 45 -3.58 5.55 0.29
CA GLN A 45 -4.65 5.37 1.26
C GLN A 45 -4.26 4.43 2.41
N LEU A 46 -3.57 3.32 2.11
CA LEU A 46 -3.09 2.40 3.15
C LEU A 46 -2.04 3.06 4.06
N VAL A 47 -1.14 3.87 3.51
CA VAL A 47 -0.14 4.62 4.29
C VAL A 47 -0.82 5.66 5.18
N VAL A 48 -1.82 6.39 4.66
CA VAL A 48 -2.61 7.36 5.46
C VAL A 48 -3.35 6.65 6.59
N LEU A 49 -3.91 5.47 6.33
CA LEU A 49 -4.60 4.66 7.35
C LEU A 49 -3.64 4.23 8.46
N VAL A 50 -2.42 3.82 8.08
CA VAL A 50 -1.35 3.49 9.02
C VAL A 50 -0.88 4.71 9.80
N MET A 51 -0.67 5.86 9.15
CA MET A 51 -0.28 7.09 9.83
C MET A 51 -1.33 7.55 10.84
N ARG A 52 -2.62 7.49 10.48
CA ARG A 52 -3.72 7.78 11.43
C ARG A 52 -3.73 6.81 12.60
N TYR A 53 -3.44 5.53 12.35
CA TYR A 53 -3.37 4.51 13.39
C TYR A 53 -2.21 4.73 14.37
N LEU A 54 -1.06 5.20 13.86
CA LEU A 54 0.14 5.50 14.66
C LEU A 54 0.07 6.86 15.37
N SER A 55 -0.81 7.76 14.91
CA SER A 55 -1.00 9.10 15.48
C SER A 55 -2.08 9.14 16.56
N SER A 56 -2.69 7.99 16.89
CA SER A 56 -3.76 7.84 17.89
C SER A 56 -3.29 7.07 19.11
#